data_AF-A0A9W4DRR0-F1
#
_entry.id   AF-A0A9W4DRR0-F1
#
_cell.length_a   1.000
_cell.length_b   1.000
_cell.length_c   1.000
_cell.angle_alpha   90.00
_cell.angle_beta   90.00
_cell.angle_gamma   90.00
#
_symmetry.space_group_name_H-M   'P 1'
#
loop_
_entity.id
_entity.type
_entity.pdbx_description
1 polymer ?
#
loop_
_entity_poly.entity_id
_entity_poly.type
_entity_poly.pdbx_seq_one_letter_code
_entity_poly.pdbx_strand_id
1 'polypeptide(L)'
;MAADERIEQAGHLYELAVFGGDGDALARADRGLDAVEADVALARGRVIHARFLAGTAAWPSRTAARTAIFDFIEGWYNLHRLHSSLGYRSPADYETALAA
;
A
#
# COMPACT_ATOMS: atom_id res chain seq x y z
N MET A 1 -6.67 -23.19 -6.17
CA MET A 1 -6.12 -21.85 -6.42
C MET A 1 -4.66 -22.04 -6.77
N ALA A 2 -4.25 -21.69 -7.98
CA ALA A 2 -2.82 -21.61 -8.29
C ALA A 2 -2.21 -20.48 -7.44
N ALA A 3 -0.98 -20.65 -6.96
CA ALA A 3 -0.29 -19.56 -6.28
C ALA A 3 0.07 -18.48 -7.31
N ASP A 4 0.29 -17.25 -6.84
CA ASP A 4 0.73 -16.16 -7.72
C ASP A 4 2.10 -16.54 -8.31
N GLU A 5 2.22 -16.50 -9.64
CA GLU A 5 3.43 -16.90 -10.35
C GLU A 5 4.68 -16.15 -9.86
N ARG A 6 4.53 -14.91 -9.36
CA ARG A 6 5.64 -14.12 -8.80
C ARG A 6 6.13 -14.68 -7.48
N ILE A 7 5.23 -15.25 -6.67
CA ILE A 7 5.57 -15.91 -5.40
C ILE A 7 6.29 -17.24 -5.71
N GLU A 8 5.80 -18.01 -6.67
CA GLU A 8 6.46 -19.25 -7.11
C GLU A 8 7.86 -18.96 -7.68
N GLN A 9 7.96 -17.93 -8.52
CA GLN A 9 9.23 -17.47 -9.10
C GLN A 9 10.22 -17.01 -8.02
N ALA A 10 9.78 -16.34 -6.96
CA ALA A 10 10.64 -15.96 -5.84
C ALA A 10 11.25 -17.19 -5.16
N GLY A 11 10.48 -18.29 -5.02
CA GLY A 11 10.98 -19.57 -4.53
C GLY A 11 12.06 -20.17 -5.44
N HIS A 12 11.88 -20.12 -6.76
CA HIS A 12 12.91 -20.57 -7.70
C HIS A 12 14.18 -19.70 -7.64
N LEU A 13 14.03 -18.38 -7.50
CA LEU A 13 15.15 -17.45 -7.39
C LEU A 13 15.93 -17.65 -6.07
N TYR A 14 15.24 -18.01 -4.99
CA TYR A 14 15.90 -18.42 -3.74
C TYR A 14 16.84 -19.61 -3.97
N GLU A 15 16.37 -20.67 -4.66
CA GLU A 15 17.19 -21.84 -4.95
C GLU A 15 18.42 -21.49 -5.81
N LEU A 16 18.24 -20.63 -6.82
CA LEU A 16 19.33 -20.14 -7.66
C LEU A 16 20.35 -19.30 -6.88
N ALA A 17 19.90 -18.48 -5.92
CA ALA A 17 20.78 -17.70 -5.07
C ALA A 17 21.59 -18.59 -4.11
N VAL A 18 20.91 -19.51 -3.42
CA VAL A 18 21.51 -20.30 -2.33
C VAL A 18 22.37 -21.44 -2.86
N PHE A 19 21.95 -22.11 -3.93
CA PHE A 19 22.61 -23.31 -4.44
C PHE A 19 23.23 -23.11 -5.83
N GLY A 20 22.77 -22.13 -6.61
CA GLY A 20 23.24 -21.85 -7.97
C GLY A 20 24.36 -20.81 -8.07
N GLY A 21 24.65 -20.07 -7.00
CA GLY A 21 25.67 -19.03 -6.98
C GLY A 21 25.29 -17.75 -7.73
N ASP A 22 24.00 -17.57 -8.04
CA ASP A 22 23.49 -16.40 -8.76
C ASP A 22 23.28 -15.21 -7.81
N GLY A 23 24.25 -14.28 -7.80
CA GLY A 23 24.22 -13.10 -6.93
C GLY A 23 23.08 -12.11 -7.24
N ASP A 24 22.52 -12.14 -8.45
CA ASP A 24 21.46 -11.24 -8.90
C ASP A 24 20.06 -11.83 -8.69
N ALA A 25 19.95 -13.09 -8.29
CA ALA A 25 18.67 -13.77 -8.09
C ALA A 25 17.83 -13.13 -6.98
N LEU A 26 18.47 -12.69 -5.88
CA LEU A 26 17.77 -12.02 -4.78
C LEU A 26 17.16 -10.68 -5.23
N ALA A 27 17.92 -9.85 -5.94
CA ALA A 27 17.41 -8.57 -6.45
C ALA A 27 16.21 -8.74 -7.40
N ARG A 28 16.16 -9.86 -8.15
CA ARG A 28 14.99 -10.20 -8.98
C ARG A 28 13.81 -10.69 -8.13
N ALA A 29 14.07 -11.47 -7.09
CA ALA A 29 13.03 -11.95 -6.17
C ALA A 29 12.37 -10.76 -5.45
N ASP A 30 13.18 -9.83 -4.93
CA ASP A 30 12.70 -8.62 -4.27
C ASP A 30 11.77 -7.81 -5.18
N ARG A 31 12.17 -7.53 -6.43
CA ARG A 31 11.29 -6.83 -7.39
C ARG A 31 9.97 -7.55 -7.65
N GLY A 32 10.00 -8.88 -7.70
CA GLY A 32 8.79 -9.70 -7.88
C GLY A 32 7.86 -9.61 -6.67
N LEU A 33 8.43 -9.69 -5.46
CA LEU A 33 7.69 -9.60 -4.20
C LEU A 33 7.15 -8.18 -3.96
N ASP A 34 7.92 -7.14 -4.27
CA ASP A 34 7.48 -5.74 -4.23
C ASP A 34 6.24 -5.53 -5.12
N ALA A 35 6.21 -6.15 -6.31
CA ALA A 35 5.04 -6.08 -7.19
C ALA A 35 3.81 -6.79 -6.61
N VAL A 36 4.00 -7.93 -5.93
CA VAL A 36 2.92 -8.62 -5.20
C VAL A 36 2.43 -7.76 -4.04
N GLU A 37 3.34 -7.15 -3.28
CA GLU A 37 2.99 -6.26 -2.17
C GLU A 37 2.21 -5.04 -2.66
N ALA A 38 2.62 -4.42 -3.78
CA ALA A 38 1.90 -3.32 -4.40
C ALA A 38 0.46 -3.71 -4.78
N ASP A 39 0.25 -4.88 -5.39
CA ASP A 39 -1.09 -5.37 -5.74
C ASP A 39 -1.94 -5.63 -4.49
N VAL A 40 -1.35 -6.21 -3.45
CA VAL A 40 -2.02 -6.44 -2.17
C VAL A 40 -2.36 -5.11 -1.49
N ALA A 41 -1.47 -4.13 -1.53
CA ALA A 41 -1.69 -2.80 -0.98
C ALA A 41 -2.87 -2.11 -1.70
N LEU A 42 -2.93 -2.16 -3.03
CA LEU A 42 -4.07 -1.64 -3.81
C LEU A 42 -5.37 -2.38 -3.47
N ALA A 43 -5.34 -3.70 -3.36
CA ALA A 43 -6.50 -4.49 -2.98
C ALA A 43 -7.00 -4.14 -1.56
N ARG A 44 -6.09 -4.05 -0.59
CA ARG A 44 -6.39 -3.63 0.78
C ARG A 44 -6.95 -2.21 0.83
N GLY A 45 -6.37 -1.30 0.07
CA GLY A 45 -6.87 0.07 -0.08
C GLY A 45 -8.33 0.11 -0.51
N ARG A 46 -8.72 -0.71 -1.51
CA ARG A 46 -10.13 -0.84 -1.93
C ARG A 46 -11.05 -1.37 -0.83
N VAL A 47 -10.58 -2.32 -0.02
CA VAL A 47 -11.36 -2.85 1.10
C VAL A 47 -11.53 -1.82 2.21
N ILE A 48 -10.46 -1.12 2.58
CA ILE A 48 -10.52 -0.03 3.59
C ILE A 48 -11.46 1.08 3.11
N HIS A 49 -11.34 1.47 1.85
CA HIS A 49 -12.24 2.40 1.18
C HIS A 49 -13.70 1.95 1.28
N ALA A 50 -14.01 0.70 0.94
CA ALA A 50 -15.36 0.17 1.05
C ALA A 50 -15.88 0.18 2.50
N ARG A 51 -15.02 -0.12 3.49
CA ARG A 51 -15.38 -0.06 4.92
C ARG A 51 -15.67 1.36 5.39
N PHE A 52 -14.88 2.33 4.95
CA PHE A 52 -15.14 3.75 5.23
C PHE A 52 -16.50 4.18 4.69
N LEU A 53 -16.82 3.81 3.44
CA LEU A 53 -18.10 4.12 2.81
C LEU A 53 -19.28 3.33 3.39
N ALA A 54 -19.05 2.18 4.03
CA ALA A 54 -20.12 1.35 4.59
C ALA A 54 -20.80 1.97 5.84
N GLY A 55 -20.17 2.96 6.47
CA GLY A 55 -20.74 3.69 7.62
C GLY A 55 -21.78 4.74 7.24
N THR A 56 -21.98 5.00 5.94
CA THR A 56 -22.95 5.98 5.42
C THR A 56 -24.06 5.25 4.64
N ALA A 57 -25.26 5.85 4.54
CA ALA A 57 -26.26 5.41 3.57
C ALA A 57 -25.64 5.31 2.16
N ALA A 58 -26.23 4.48 1.28
CA ALA A 58 -25.71 4.28 -0.07
C ALA A 58 -25.40 5.62 -0.76
N TRP A 59 -24.17 5.77 -1.24
CA TRP A 59 -23.72 6.99 -1.88
C TRP A 59 -24.52 7.25 -3.16
N PRO A 60 -24.96 8.49 -3.42
CA PRO A 60 -25.82 8.81 -4.57
C PRO A 60 -25.10 8.65 -5.91
N SER A 61 -23.76 8.67 -5.94
CA SER A 61 -22.96 8.39 -7.13
C SER A 61 -21.53 8.01 -6.78
N ARG A 62 -20.81 7.40 -7.73
CA ARG A 62 -19.35 7.15 -7.61
C ARG A 62 -18.57 8.45 -7.42
N THR A 63 -18.96 9.53 -8.11
CA THR A 63 -18.32 10.84 -7.99
C THR A 63 -18.47 11.39 -6.57
N ALA A 64 -19.66 11.34 -5.98
CA ALA A 64 -19.90 11.81 -4.62
C ALA A 64 -19.03 11.08 -3.58
N ALA A 65 -18.93 9.75 -3.69
CA ALA A 65 -18.03 8.97 -2.84
C ALA A 65 -16.55 9.37 -3.02
N ARG A 66 -16.10 9.54 -4.27
CA ARG A 66 -14.71 9.96 -4.57
C ARG A 66 -14.40 11.34 -3.99
N THR A 67 -15.32 12.30 -4.12
CA THR A 67 -15.15 13.65 -3.53
C THR A 67 -15.05 13.56 -2.01
N ALA A 68 -15.96 12.85 -1.35
CA ALA A 68 -15.93 12.73 0.11
C ALA A 68 -14.63 12.10 0.63
N ILE A 69 -14.05 11.15 -0.11
CA ILE A 69 -12.76 10.55 0.23
C ILE A 69 -11.61 11.51 0.00
N PHE A 70 -11.62 12.24 -1.11
CA PHE A 70 -10.63 13.27 -1.37
C PHE A 70 -10.64 14.31 -0.24
N ASP A 71 -11.82 14.81 0.14
CA ASP A 71 -11.98 15.77 1.24
C ASP A 71 -11.50 15.19 2.57
N PHE A 72 -11.76 13.90 2.83
CA PHE A 72 -11.25 13.22 4.01
C PHE A 72 -9.72 13.12 4.01
N ILE A 73 -9.11 12.68 2.91
CA ILE A 73 -7.66 12.45 2.82
C ILE A 73 -6.91 13.78 2.82
N GLU A 74 -7.22 14.67 1.87
CA GLU A 74 -6.47 15.91 1.67
C GLU A 74 -6.94 17.04 2.58
N GLY A 75 -8.23 17.06 2.97
CA GLY A 75 -8.76 18.11 3.84
C GLY A 75 -8.52 17.84 5.32
N TRP A 76 -8.46 16.58 5.74
CA TRP A 76 -8.35 16.24 7.17
C TRP A 76 -7.22 15.26 7.52
N TYR A 77 -7.11 14.12 6.85
CA TYR A 77 -6.16 13.07 7.23
C TYR A 77 -4.71 13.56 7.10
N ASN A 78 -4.30 13.99 5.90
CA ASN A 78 -2.94 14.42 5.63
C ASN A 78 -2.55 15.67 6.42
N LEU A 79 -3.50 16.59 6.62
CA LEU A 79 -3.25 17.89 7.24
C LEU A 79 -3.38 17.90 8.77
N HIS A 80 -4.24 17.07 9.35
CA HIS A 80 -4.66 17.23 10.75
C HIS A 80 -4.60 15.93 11.58
N ARG A 81 -4.60 14.74 10.97
CA ARG A 81 -4.64 13.48 11.72
C ARG A 81 -3.30 13.19 12.37
N LEU A 82 -3.23 13.31 13.69
CA LEU A 82 -2.03 12.95 14.44
C LEU A 82 -1.83 11.43 14.51
N HIS A 83 -0.61 10.99 14.27
CA HIS A 83 -0.22 9.58 14.37
C HIS A 83 0.85 9.38 15.44
N SER A 84 0.62 8.46 16.39
CA SER A 84 1.55 8.20 17.49
C SER A 84 2.92 7.72 16.99
N SER A 85 2.93 6.88 15.94
CA SER A 85 4.17 6.42 15.31
C SER A 85 4.95 7.52 14.56
N LEU A 86 4.32 8.65 14.24
CA LEU A 86 4.99 9.82 13.64
C LEU A 86 5.41 10.86 14.69
N GLY A 87 5.35 10.50 15.98
CA GLY A 87 5.63 11.40 17.09
C GLY A 87 4.51 12.42 17.30
N TYR A 88 3.25 12.01 17.13
CA TYR A 88 2.07 12.87 17.22
C TYR A 88 2.08 14.05 16.24
N ARG A 89 2.57 13.81 15.02
CA ARG A 89 2.49 14.73 13.88
C ARG A 89 1.47 14.25 12.86
N SER A 90 0.95 15.19 12.06
CA SER A 90 0.22 14.86 10.83
C SER A 90 1.18 14.28 9.78
N PRO A 91 0.69 13.53 8.78
CA PRO A 91 1.51 13.10 7.66
C PRO A 91 2.24 14.27 6.96
N ALA A 92 1.54 15.37 6.68
CA ALA A 92 2.13 16.52 6.00
C ALA A 92 3.23 17.19 6.84
N ASP A 93 3.02 17.34 8.16
CA ASP A 93 4.05 17.90 9.05
C ASP A 93 5.27 16.98 9.15
N TYR A 94 5.05 15.67 9.18
CA TYR A 94 6.12 14.69 9.23
C TYR A 94 6.98 14.72 7.95
N GLU A 95 6.34 14.74 6.77
CA GLU A 95 7.04 14.85 5.48
C GLU A 95 7.80 16.17 5.35
N THR A 96 7.19 17.29 5.75
CA THR A 96 7.83 18.61 5.76
C THR A 96 9.08 18.61 6.64
N ALA A 97 9.03 17.95 7.80
CA ALA A 97 10.18 17.85 8.70
C ALA A 97 11.28 16.91 8.19
N LEU A 98 10.97 15.93 7.34
CA LEU A 98 11.97 15.07 6.69
C LEU A 98 12.66 15.76 5.51
N ALA A 99 12.00 16.72 4.88
CA ALA A 99 12.51 17.45 3.72
C ALA A 99 13.37 18.68 4.07
N ALA A 100 13.45 19.05 5.35
CA ALA A 100 14.23 20.16 5.88
C ALA A 100 15.61 19.73 6.39
#